data_AF-A0A5M3F0Y9-F1
#
_entry.id   AF-A0A5M3F0Y9-F1
#
_cell.length_a   1.000
_cell.length_b   1.000
_cell.length_c   1.000
_cell.angle_alpha   90.00
_cell.angle_beta   90.00
_cell.angle_gamma   90.00
#
_symmetry.space_group_name_H-M   'P 1'
#
loop_
_entity.id
_entity.type
_entity.pdbx_description
1 polymer ?
#
loop_
_entity_poly.entity_id
_entity_poly.type
_entity_poly.pdbx_seq_one_letter_code
_entity_poly.pdbx_strand_id
1 'polypeptide(L)'
;MQVTKKQHYIPQGILKHFSDDRKKVFELYNNSYLSKKEIRDTMFQNFVYEHEDLPKNAIENSFARIENSFIPYHDKLVDTLEADYLISQEAPLEGINELMMFYVLLYLRSGALLEEYAAYSDNPKSERIERLIKNLVGNVYPAELTNTILKGYEISILVDETEMFCMSDQFFSTVSLKFKNKFSNMSNRQIGFKDTMILIPISSKFYVCFYDGNKPKYVKPKSYCILTEEQTHEINVAILKNSYSKSVCMKELPLEQNKAKEQGIRHPEHSMVVFQSGDISINTTKKEIEFYSSEEKFSKDYLASFSEYKDKYEGKVKRNDLCHCGSRKKYKKCCLKIHERCIDIFHKNNNQQKDWYSISSKYIVEESIEVFRGPPEEINNSRDREIFELLKKRKLERMR
;
A
#
# COMPACT_ATOMS: atom_id res chain seq x y z
N MET A 1 3.14 30.29 -26.40
CA MET A 1 2.22 29.48 -25.57
C MET A 1 3.02 28.35 -24.94
N GLN A 2 3.14 28.27 -23.62
CA GLN A 2 3.96 27.24 -22.97
C GLN A 2 3.18 25.91 -22.98
N VAL A 3 3.75 24.86 -23.58
CA VAL A 3 3.12 23.52 -23.67
C VAL A 3 3.25 22.80 -22.32
N THR A 4 2.22 22.05 -21.91
CA THR A 4 2.30 21.23 -20.69
C THR A 4 3.23 20.06 -20.95
N LYS A 5 4.20 19.81 -20.07
CA LYS A 5 5.08 18.66 -20.17
C LYS A 5 4.31 17.37 -19.89
N LYS A 6 4.84 16.23 -20.34
CA LYS A 6 4.38 14.93 -19.83
C LYS A 6 4.85 14.81 -18.38
N GLN A 7 3.91 14.51 -17.49
CA GLN A 7 4.15 14.48 -16.05
C GLN A 7 4.22 13.03 -15.59
N HIS A 8 5.43 12.59 -15.29
CA HIS A 8 5.74 11.23 -14.88
C HIS A 8 5.65 11.14 -13.36
N TYR A 9 4.73 10.31 -12.86
CA TYR A 9 4.65 10.03 -11.43
C TYR A 9 5.66 8.95 -11.00
N ILE A 10 6.13 8.13 -11.94
CA ILE A 10 7.39 7.37 -11.80
C ILE A 10 8.41 7.90 -12.81
N PRO A 11 9.57 8.40 -12.36
CA PRO A 11 10.58 8.98 -13.25
C PRO A 11 11.11 8.02 -14.29
N GLN A 12 11.40 8.53 -15.50
CA GLN A 12 12.07 7.76 -16.54
C GLN A 12 13.46 7.25 -16.11
N GLY A 13 14.14 8.00 -15.23
CA GLY A 13 15.41 7.59 -14.64
C GLY A 13 15.33 6.32 -13.78
N ILE A 14 14.15 6.00 -13.21
CA ILE A 14 13.90 4.72 -12.53
C ILE A 14 13.43 3.68 -13.54
N LEU A 15 12.49 4.03 -14.43
CA LEU A 15 11.91 3.11 -15.40
C LEU A 15 12.93 2.46 -16.33
N LYS A 16 14.07 3.12 -16.59
CA LYS A 16 15.14 2.54 -17.42
C LYS A 16 15.67 1.23 -16.85
N HIS A 17 15.69 1.07 -15.53
CA HIS A 17 16.15 -0.14 -14.82
C HIS A 17 15.13 -1.28 -14.83
N PHE A 18 13.98 -1.06 -15.45
CA PHE A 18 12.94 -2.05 -15.70
C PHE A 18 12.70 -2.24 -17.21
N SER A 19 13.49 -1.59 -18.07
CA SER A 19 13.30 -1.58 -19.51
C SER A 19 14.26 -2.51 -20.23
N ASP A 20 13.87 -2.97 -21.41
CA ASP A 20 14.77 -3.67 -22.31
C ASP A 20 15.82 -2.72 -22.93
N ASP A 21 16.76 -3.27 -23.69
CA ASP A 21 17.82 -2.51 -24.39
C ASP A 21 17.28 -1.43 -25.34
N ARG A 22 16.00 -1.51 -25.72
CA ARG A 22 15.32 -0.53 -26.58
C ARG A 22 14.54 0.51 -25.77
N LYS A 23 14.76 0.59 -24.45
CA LYS A 23 14.05 1.46 -23.51
C LYS A 23 12.54 1.24 -23.54
N LYS A 24 12.12 -0.01 -23.71
CA LYS A 24 10.71 -0.41 -23.67
C LYS A 24 10.41 -1.29 -22.47
N VAL A 25 9.21 -1.13 -21.94
CA VAL A 25 8.66 -1.93 -20.85
C VAL A 25 7.35 -2.56 -21.29
N PHE A 26 6.99 -3.69 -20.69
CA PHE A 26 5.61 -4.15 -20.74
C PHE A 26 4.82 -3.39 -19.68
N GLU A 27 3.67 -2.85 -20.06
CA GLU A 27 2.75 -2.12 -19.19
C GLU A 27 1.40 -2.83 -19.18
N LEU A 28 0.93 -3.18 -17.99
CA LEU A 28 -0.43 -3.61 -17.75
C LEU A 28 -1.23 -2.41 -17.24
N TYR A 29 -2.19 -1.96 -18.06
CA TYR A 29 -3.11 -0.89 -17.71
C TYR A 29 -4.47 -1.46 -17.29
N ASN A 30 -4.99 -0.97 -16.16
CA ASN A 30 -6.26 -1.36 -15.54
C ASN A 30 -6.43 -2.88 -15.41
N ASN A 31 -5.33 -3.61 -15.18
CA ASN A 31 -5.29 -5.08 -15.06
C ASN A 31 -5.89 -5.84 -16.24
N SER A 32 -6.01 -5.21 -17.41
CA SER A 32 -6.67 -5.78 -18.58
C SER A 32 -5.91 -5.56 -19.88
N TYR A 33 -5.35 -4.37 -20.08
CA TYR A 33 -4.68 -4.01 -21.31
C TYR A 33 -3.16 -4.13 -21.15
N LEU A 34 -2.60 -5.20 -21.69
CA LEU A 34 -1.16 -5.40 -21.74
C LEU A 34 -0.60 -4.88 -23.06
N SER A 35 0.46 -4.10 -22.99
CA SER A 35 1.13 -3.55 -24.17
C SER A 35 2.59 -3.26 -23.89
N LYS A 36 3.43 -3.28 -24.94
CA LYS A 36 4.85 -2.90 -24.84
C LYS A 36 5.02 -1.44 -25.29
N LYS A 37 5.57 -0.59 -24.42
CA LYS A 37 5.67 0.86 -24.62
C LYS A 37 7.07 1.38 -24.31
N GLU A 38 7.42 2.53 -24.86
CA GLU A 38 8.64 3.24 -24.47
C GLU A 38 8.49 3.85 -23.08
N ILE A 39 9.58 3.95 -22.31
CA ILE A 39 9.53 4.50 -20.95
C ILE A 39 9.03 5.95 -20.87
N ARG A 40 9.14 6.72 -21.96
CA ARG A 40 8.59 8.09 -22.07
C ARG A 40 7.06 8.13 -22.24
N ASP A 41 6.44 6.98 -22.45
CA ASP A 41 5.01 6.79 -22.72
C ASP A 41 4.34 5.86 -21.70
N THR A 42 4.98 5.64 -20.54
CA THR A 42 4.45 4.86 -19.42
C THR A 42 4.52 5.66 -18.12
N MET A 43 3.74 5.23 -17.11
CA MET A 43 3.73 5.81 -15.75
C MET A 43 3.63 7.35 -15.71
N PHE A 44 2.88 7.92 -16.64
CA PHE A 44 2.61 9.35 -16.74
C PHE A 44 1.11 9.63 -16.87
N GLN A 45 0.71 10.86 -16.56
CA GLN A 45 -0.64 11.35 -16.80
C GLN A 45 -0.59 12.83 -17.18
N ASN A 46 -1.42 13.22 -18.15
CA ASN A 46 -1.48 14.62 -18.56
C ASN A 46 -2.16 15.46 -17.46
N PHE A 47 -1.58 16.62 -17.15
CA PHE A 47 -2.11 17.60 -16.19
C PHE A 47 -2.28 17.05 -14.76
N VAL A 48 -1.58 15.97 -14.41
CA VAL A 48 -1.67 15.35 -13.08
C VAL A 48 -1.11 16.23 -11.97
N TYR A 49 -0.20 17.16 -12.30
CA TYR A 49 0.45 18.10 -11.38
C TYR A 49 0.06 19.57 -11.62
N GLU A 50 -1.03 19.83 -12.33
CA GLU A 50 -1.46 21.19 -12.64
C GLU A 50 -2.55 21.65 -11.67
N HIS A 51 -2.47 22.91 -11.25
CA HIS A 51 -3.40 23.58 -10.35
C HIS A 51 -3.63 25.01 -10.83
N GLU A 52 -4.83 25.56 -10.63
CA GLU A 52 -5.20 26.88 -11.16
C GLU A 52 -4.38 28.03 -10.54
N ASP A 53 -4.07 27.93 -9.25
CA ASP A 53 -3.26 28.92 -8.53
C ASP A 53 -1.74 28.78 -8.71
N LEU A 54 -1.27 27.78 -9.45
CA LEU A 54 0.17 27.53 -9.63
C LEU A 54 0.62 27.86 -11.05
N PRO A 55 1.85 28.36 -11.23
CA PRO A 55 2.44 28.48 -12.55
C PRO A 55 2.48 27.13 -13.27
N LYS A 56 2.24 27.16 -14.57
CA LYS A 56 2.24 25.97 -15.42
C LYS A 56 3.53 25.16 -15.28
N ASN A 57 3.42 23.84 -15.12
CA ASN A 57 4.53 22.91 -14.86
C ASN A 57 5.33 23.19 -13.56
N ALA A 58 4.85 23.99 -12.60
CA ALA A 58 5.64 24.33 -11.40
C ALA A 58 6.07 23.11 -10.58
N ILE A 59 5.14 22.19 -10.33
CA ILE A 59 5.40 20.97 -9.56
C ILE A 59 6.29 20.00 -10.35
N GLU A 60 5.98 19.78 -11.63
CA GLU A 60 6.79 18.95 -12.53
C GLU A 60 8.25 19.43 -12.60
N ASN A 61 8.47 20.74 -12.74
CA ASN A 61 9.82 21.31 -12.79
C ASN A 61 10.55 21.15 -11.46
N SER A 62 9.85 21.20 -10.32
CA SER A 62 10.43 20.97 -9.00
C SER A 62 10.89 19.53 -8.85
N PHE A 63 10.04 18.56 -9.23
CA PHE A 63 10.41 17.16 -9.20
C PHE A 63 11.55 16.81 -10.15
N ALA A 64 11.56 17.36 -11.37
CA ALA A 64 12.65 17.13 -12.33
C ALA A 64 14.02 17.57 -11.77
N ARG A 65 14.07 18.65 -10.98
CA ARG A 65 15.32 19.09 -10.32
C ARG A 65 15.81 18.07 -9.28
N ILE A 66 14.88 17.53 -8.49
CA ILE A 66 15.18 16.50 -7.49
C ILE A 66 15.67 15.24 -8.19
N GLU A 67 14.95 14.78 -9.21
CA GLU A 67 15.32 13.59 -10.00
C GLU A 67 16.72 13.71 -10.60
N ASN A 68 17.04 14.84 -11.23
CA ASN A 68 18.38 15.07 -11.79
C ASN A 68 19.50 14.96 -10.75
N SER A 69 19.20 15.24 -9.49
CA SER A 69 20.17 15.15 -8.40
C SER A 69 20.32 13.72 -7.88
N PHE A 70 19.24 12.93 -7.80
CA PHE A 70 19.23 11.62 -7.13
C PHE A 70 19.33 10.42 -8.07
N ILE A 71 18.93 10.52 -9.33
CA ILE A 71 19.04 9.41 -10.30
C ILE A 71 20.49 8.90 -10.45
N PRO A 72 21.55 9.74 -10.50
CA PRO A 72 22.92 9.23 -10.53
C PRO A 72 23.31 8.37 -9.32
N TYR A 73 22.78 8.68 -8.13
CA TYR A 73 23.02 7.89 -6.92
C TYR A 73 22.26 6.56 -6.97
N HIS A 74 21.04 6.56 -7.50
CA HIS A 74 20.29 5.34 -7.77
C HIS A 74 21.01 4.44 -8.78
N ASP A 75 21.54 5.00 -9.86
CA ASP A 75 22.35 4.25 -10.84
C ASP A 75 23.57 3.60 -10.18
N LYS A 76 24.30 4.37 -9.36
CA LYS A 76 25.42 3.85 -8.58
C LYS A 76 24.99 2.72 -7.63
N LEU A 77 23.82 2.82 -7.00
CA LEU A 77 23.30 1.75 -6.14
C LEU A 77 23.03 0.49 -6.96
N VAL A 78 22.42 0.59 -8.14
CA VAL A 78 22.19 -0.55 -9.04
C VAL A 78 23.52 -1.22 -9.40
N ASP A 79 24.52 -0.45 -9.84
CA ASP A 79 25.86 -0.96 -10.17
C ASP A 79 26.52 -1.65 -8.97
N THR A 80 26.36 -1.08 -7.77
CA THR A 80 26.89 -1.66 -6.52
C THR A 80 26.23 -3.01 -6.21
N LEU A 81 24.90 -3.09 -6.34
CA LEU A 81 24.17 -4.34 -6.09
C LEU A 81 24.55 -5.43 -7.10
N GLU A 82 24.71 -5.09 -8.39
CA GLU A 82 25.18 -6.03 -9.42
C GLU A 82 26.58 -6.58 -9.12
N ALA A 83 27.50 -5.73 -8.65
CA ALA A 83 28.85 -6.15 -8.31
C ALA A 83 28.89 -7.05 -7.07
N ASP A 84 28.05 -6.75 -6.07
CA ASP A 84 28.20 -7.31 -4.73
C ASP A 84 27.35 -8.55 -4.45
N TYR A 85 26.20 -8.74 -5.11
CA TYR A 85 25.19 -9.71 -4.65
C TYR A 85 25.64 -11.19 -4.60
N LEU A 86 26.67 -11.57 -5.37
CA LEU A 86 27.27 -12.91 -5.36
C LEU A 86 28.51 -13.03 -4.47
N ILE A 87 29.11 -11.90 -4.10
CA ILE A 87 30.43 -11.84 -3.47
C ILE A 87 30.31 -11.46 -1.99
N SER A 88 29.39 -10.55 -1.68
CA SER A 88 29.07 -10.08 -0.33
C SER A 88 27.83 -10.78 0.21
N GLN A 89 27.88 -11.14 1.50
CA GLN A 89 26.68 -11.57 2.23
C GLN A 89 25.88 -10.39 2.80
N GLU A 90 26.47 -9.20 2.87
CA GLU A 90 25.89 -8.01 3.50
C GLU A 90 25.37 -7.01 2.47
N ALA A 91 24.17 -6.49 2.71
CA ALA A 91 23.53 -5.48 1.87
C ALA A 91 24.19 -4.09 2.02
N PRO A 92 24.30 -3.27 0.94
CA PRO A 92 24.92 -1.94 0.97
C PRO A 92 23.97 -0.90 1.59
N LEU A 93 23.84 -0.94 2.92
CA LEU A 93 22.86 -0.13 3.65
C LEU A 93 23.07 1.38 3.51
N GLU A 94 24.32 1.84 3.39
CA GLU A 94 24.64 3.26 3.29
C GLU A 94 24.01 3.90 2.04
N GLY A 95 24.22 3.29 0.86
CA GLY A 95 23.64 3.79 -0.39
C GLY A 95 22.11 3.74 -0.40
N ILE A 96 21.50 2.75 0.25
CA ILE A 96 20.05 2.68 0.41
C ILE A 96 19.56 3.82 1.31
N ASN A 97 20.22 4.04 2.45
CA ASN A 97 19.87 5.11 3.40
C ASN A 97 19.93 6.49 2.75
N GLU A 98 20.95 6.77 1.94
CA GLU A 98 21.10 8.04 1.19
C GLU A 98 19.92 8.30 0.24
N LEU A 99 19.36 7.25 -0.35
CA LEU A 99 18.27 7.34 -1.33
C LEU A 99 16.87 7.29 -0.70
N MET A 100 16.74 6.91 0.57
CA MET A 100 15.41 6.66 1.15
C MET A 100 14.49 7.88 1.15
N MET A 101 15.02 9.08 1.41
CA MET A 101 14.20 10.30 1.34
C MET A 101 13.69 10.54 -0.08
N PHE A 102 14.54 10.31 -1.10
CA PHE A 102 14.12 10.39 -2.49
C PHE A 102 13.03 9.35 -2.81
N TYR A 103 13.19 8.12 -2.34
CA TYR A 103 12.20 7.05 -2.53
C TYR A 103 10.87 7.34 -1.83
N VAL A 104 10.87 7.91 -0.63
CA VAL A 104 9.65 8.37 0.05
C VAL A 104 8.98 9.49 -0.76
N LEU A 105 9.75 10.42 -1.34
CA LEU A 105 9.18 11.44 -2.23
C LEU A 105 8.53 10.84 -3.48
N LEU A 106 9.14 9.79 -4.07
CA LEU A 106 8.54 9.05 -5.20
C LEU A 106 7.23 8.37 -4.79
N TYR A 107 7.20 7.77 -3.60
CA TYR A 107 5.99 7.19 -3.03
C TYR A 107 4.87 8.24 -2.85
N LEU A 108 5.20 9.39 -2.26
CA LEU A 108 4.23 10.45 -1.96
C LEU A 108 3.63 11.13 -3.19
N ARG A 109 4.28 11.01 -4.35
CA ARG A 109 3.78 11.51 -5.65
C ARG A 109 3.40 10.40 -6.62
N SER A 110 3.35 9.16 -6.13
CA SER A 110 3.07 7.98 -6.95
C SER A 110 1.66 8.05 -7.55
N GLY A 111 1.46 7.40 -8.70
CA GLY A 111 0.17 7.40 -9.39
C GLY A 111 -0.95 6.89 -8.50
N ALA A 112 -0.68 5.84 -7.72
CA ALA A 112 -1.67 5.30 -6.80
C ALA A 112 -2.06 6.32 -5.73
N LEU A 113 -1.10 6.99 -5.09
CA LEU A 113 -1.40 7.94 -4.01
C LEU A 113 -2.09 9.21 -4.54
N LEU A 114 -1.78 9.65 -5.75
CA LEU A 114 -2.50 10.74 -6.42
C LEU A 114 -3.95 10.39 -6.76
N GLU A 115 -4.24 9.11 -7.04
CA GLU A 115 -5.61 8.61 -7.13
C GLU A 115 -6.29 8.61 -5.76
N GLU A 116 -5.59 8.26 -4.67
CA GLU A 116 -6.14 8.34 -3.30
C GLU A 116 -6.44 9.79 -2.89
N TYR A 117 -5.55 10.74 -3.16
CA TYR A 117 -5.79 12.15 -2.84
C TYR A 117 -6.97 12.77 -3.59
N ALA A 118 -7.27 12.27 -4.79
CA ALA A 118 -8.38 12.72 -5.60
C ALA A 118 -9.66 11.91 -5.37
N ALA A 119 -9.56 10.80 -4.65
CA ALA A 119 -10.64 9.83 -4.55
C ALA A 119 -11.87 10.47 -3.91
N TYR A 120 -13.03 10.18 -4.48
CA TYR A 120 -14.33 10.61 -3.99
C TYR A 120 -14.58 12.12 -3.96
N SER A 121 -13.61 12.97 -4.31
CA SER A 121 -13.77 14.44 -4.37
C SER A 121 -14.68 14.92 -5.51
N ASP A 122 -15.43 16.01 -5.26
CA ASP A 122 -16.17 16.76 -6.28
C ASP A 122 -15.25 17.68 -7.11
N ASN A 123 -14.05 18.01 -6.61
CA ASN A 123 -13.01 18.77 -7.32
C ASN A 123 -11.66 18.00 -7.33
N PRO A 124 -11.59 16.83 -7.98
CA PRO A 124 -10.47 15.89 -7.84
C PRO A 124 -9.13 16.42 -8.36
N LYS A 125 -9.14 17.44 -9.23
CA LYS A 125 -7.89 18.03 -9.77
C LYS A 125 -7.22 18.95 -8.77
N SER A 126 -7.99 19.85 -8.15
CA SER A 126 -7.48 20.84 -7.17
C SER A 126 -7.00 20.13 -5.91
N GLU A 127 -7.89 19.32 -5.33
CA GLU A 127 -7.69 18.71 -4.02
C GLU A 127 -6.52 17.72 -4.01
N ARG A 128 -6.28 17.03 -5.13
CA ARG A 128 -5.09 16.18 -5.31
C ARG A 128 -3.81 16.94 -5.05
N ILE A 129 -3.69 18.14 -5.62
CA ILE A 129 -2.48 18.96 -5.54
C ILE A 129 -2.35 19.59 -4.17
N GLU A 130 -3.45 20.08 -3.61
CA GLU A 130 -3.47 20.63 -2.25
C GLU A 130 -2.99 19.60 -1.22
N ARG A 131 -3.50 18.37 -1.29
CA ARG A 131 -3.08 17.25 -0.42
C ARG A 131 -1.63 16.83 -0.68
N LEU A 132 -1.21 16.74 -1.94
CA LEU A 132 0.18 16.47 -2.29
C LEU A 132 1.12 17.50 -1.67
N ILE A 133 0.83 18.80 -1.88
CA ILE A 133 1.65 19.89 -1.35
C ILE A 133 1.67 19.85 0.17
N LYS A 134 0.53 19.68 0.83
CA LYS A 134 0.45 19.56 2.30
C LYS A 134 1.44 18.52 2.84
N ASN A 135 1.57 17.37 2.19
CA ASN A 135 2.47 16.29 2.61
C ASN A 135 3.94 16.53 2.26
N LEU A 136 4.24 17.46 1.35
CA LEU A 136 5.60 17.76 0.90
C LEU A 136 6.15 19.07 1.50
N VAL A 137 5.29 19.96 2.01
CA VAL A 137 5.68 21.24 2.58
C VAL A 137 6.65 21.04 3.75
N GLY A 138 7.77 21.76 3.68
CA GLY A 138 8.79 21.77 4.73
C GLY A 138 9.62 20.50 4.87
N ASN A 139 9.38 19.45 4.07
CA ASN A 139 10.07 18.16 4.10
C ASN A 139 10.02 17.41 5.46
N VAL A 140 9.22 17.87 6.43
CA VAL A 140 9.15 17.26 7.77
C VAL A 140 8.55 15.86 7.68
N TYR A 141 7.35 15.75 7.11
CA TYR A 141 6.65 14.47 7.00
C TYR A 141 7.42 13.41 6.18
N PRO A 142 7.99 13.71 4.99
CA PRO A 142 8.83 12.76 4.26
C PRO A 142 10.07 12.31 5.05
N ALA A 143 10.72 13.21 5.80
CA ALA A 143 11.90 12.90 6.60
C ALA A 143 11.56 12.01 7.80
N GLU A 144 10.44 12.29 8.49
CA GLU A 144 9.96 11.46 9.59
C GLU A 144 9.55 10.07 9.09
N LEU A 145 8.87 9.97 7.95
CA LEU A 145 8.47 8.70 7.36
C LEU A 145 9.70 7.88 6.91
N THR A 146 10.72 8.55 6.35
CA THR A 146 12.03 7.96 6.04
C THR A 146 12.66 7.36 7.30
N ASN A 147 12.65 8.11 8.40
CA ASN A 147 13.19 7.66 9.69
C ASN A 147 12.40 6.48 10.26
N THR A 148 11.07 6.48 10.12
CA THR A 148 10.20 5.34 10.47
C THR A 148 10.60 4.09 9.69
N ILE A 149 10.81 4.18 8.38
CA ILE A 149 11.18 3.02 7.55
C ILE A 149 12.56 2.50 7.97
N LEU A 150 13.56 3.38 8.00
CA LEU A 150 14.95 3.01 8.24
C LEU A 150 15.23 2.45 9.64
N LYS A 151 14.53 2.97 10.66
CA LYS A 151 14.78 2.58 12.06
C LYS A 151 13.70 1.71 12.68
N GLY A 152 12.52 1.66 12.06
CA GLY A 152 11.43 0.81 12.50
C GLY A 152 11.57 -0.61 11.99
N TYR A 153 12.00 -0.79 10.73
CA TYR A 153 11.92 -2.07 10.04
C TYR A 153 13.29 -2.74 9.87
N GLU A 154 13.30 -4.08 9.84
CA GLU A 154 14.44 -4.84 9.33
C GLU A 154 14.50 -4.73 7.80
N ILE A 155 15.68 -4.89 7.22
CA ILE A 155 15.92 -4.72 5.77
C ILE A 155 16.55 -5.97 5.17
N SER A 156 16.19 -6.29 3.93
CA SER A 156 16.79 -7.30 3.06
C SER A 156 16.83 -6.83 1.61
N ILE A 157 17.70 -7.43 0.80
CA ILE A 157 17.68 -7.25 -0.66
C ILE A 157 17.14 -8.52 -1.28
N LEU A 158 16.12 -8.41 -2.11
CA LEU A 158 15.57 -9.51 -2.90
C LEU A 158 16.22 -9.48 -4.28
N VAL A 159 16.65 -10.64 -4.76
CA VAL A 159 17.33 -10.79 -6.04
C VAL A 159 16.61 -11.81 -6.89
N ASP A 160 16.25 -11.43 -8.11
CA ASP A 160 15.75 -12.33 -9.14
C ASP A 160 16.66 -12.29 -10.37
N GLU A 161 17.50 -13.31 -10.54
CA GLU A 161 18.49 -13.35 -11.63
C GLU A 161 17.87 -13.40 -13.03
N THR A 162 16.56 -13.66 -13.13
CA THR A 162 15.81 -13.69 -14.39
C THR A 162 15.17 -12.35 -14.77
N GLU A 163 15.36 -11.31 -13.94
CA GLU A 163 14.86 -9.95 -14.13
C GLU A 163 13.33 -9.87 -14.24
N MET A 164 12.63 -10.69 -13.45
CA MET A 164 11.18 -10.82 -13.47
C MET A 164 10.46 -9.86 -12.51
N PHE A 165 11.17 -9.04 -11.72
CA PHE A 165 10.47 -8.11 -10.84
C PHE A 165 9.70 -7.05 -11.64
N CYS A 166 8.48 -6.83 -11.17
CA CYS A 166 7.58 -5.80 -11.66
C CYS A 166 7.70 -4.52 -10.83
N MET A 167 7.00 -3.47 -11.23
CA MET A 167 6.81 -2.24 -10.46
C MET A 167 5.37 -1.76 -10.60
N SER A 168 4.76 -1.40 -9.48
CA SER A 168 3.40 -0.81 -9.44
C SER A 168 3.45 0.71 -9.50
N ASP A 169 2.34 1.33 -9.89
CA ASP A 169 2.15 2.79 -9.85
C ASP A 169 2.07 3.38 -8.44
N GLN A 170 2.13 2.55 -7.39
CA GLN A 170 2.33 3.00 -6.00
C GLN A 170 3.80 3.25 -5.64
N PHE A 171 4.74 2.77 -6.45
CA PHE A 171 6.19 2.74 -6.17
C PHE A 171 6.53 1.87 -4.95
N PHE A 172 6.11 2.26 -3.74
CA PHE A 172 6.19 1.38 -2.57
C PHE A 172 5.04 0.40 -2.59
N SER A 173 5.35 -0.88 -2.72
CA SER A 173 4.34 -1.91 -2.52
C SER A 173 4.34 -2.32 -1.05
N THR A 174 3.29 -1.96 -0.30
CA THR A 174 3.16 -2.36 1.10
C THR A 174 2.15 -3.47 1.25
N VAL A 175 2.41 -4.43 2.14
CA VAL A 175 1.50 -5.55 2.44
C VAL A 175 1.46 -5.85 3.92
N SER A 176 0.32 -6.33 4.38
CA SER A 176 0.12 -6.83 5.73
C SER A 176 0.57 -8.29 5.83
N LEU A 177 1.43 -8.59 6.79
CA LEU A 177 1.83 -9.96 7.15
C LEU A 177 0.84 -10.60 8.14
N LYS A 178 0.03 -9.78 8.79
CA LYS A 178 -0.98 -10.22 9.74
C LYS A 178 -2.11 -9.20 9.86
N PHE A 179 -3.34 -9.70 9.72
CA PHE A 179 -4.52 -8.89 9.97
C PHE A 179 -4.61 -8.48 11.45
N LYS A 180 -4.78 -7.17 11.67
CA LYS A 180 -4.84 -6.52 12.98
C LYS A 180 -6.26 -6.10 13.29
N ASN A 181 -6.91 -5.35 12.40
CA ASN A 181 -8.29 -4.89 12.59
C ASN A 181 -8.89 -4.41 11.25
N LYS A 182 -10.21 -4.22 11.20
CA LYS A 182 -10.83 -3.40 10.15
C LYS A 182 -10.83 -1.94 10.63
N PHE A 183 -9.81 -1.17 10.25
CA PHE A 183 -9.70 0.26 10.58
C PHE A 183 -10.63 1.09 9.68
N SER A 184 -11.15 2.20 10.20
CA SER A 184 -11.94 3.15 9.40
C SER A 184 -11.08 4.20 8.71
N ASN A 185 -9.92 4.51 9.25
CA ASN A 185 -9.06 5.58 8.74
C ASN A 185 -7.71 5.07 8.23
N MET A 186 -7.36 3.81 8.41
CA MET A 186 -6.05 3.27 8.03
C MET A 186 -6.21 1.92 7.34
N SER A 187 -5.11 1.37 6.84
CA SER A 187 -5.04 -0.02 6.37
C SER A 187 -4.05 -0.80 7.21
N ASN A 188 -4.19 -2.13 7.25
CA ASN A 188 -3.27 -3.01 7.98
C ASN A 188 -1.83 -2.98 7.46
N ARG A 189 -1.60 -2.40 6.27
CA ARG A 189 -0.31 -2.26 5.59
C ARG A 189 0.28 -0.85 5.63
N GLN A 190 -0.18 -0.02 6.58
CA GLN A 190 0.31 1.35 6.74
C GLN A 190 1.79 1.35 7.14
N ILE A 191 2.58 2.27 6.58
CA ILE A 191 3.99 2.42 7.00
C ILE A 191 4.02 2.93 8.45
N GLY A 192 4.82 2.30 9.29
CA GLY A 192 4.86 2.48 10.74
C GLY A 192 4.10 1.43 11.54
N PHE A 193 3.31 0.55 10.89
CA PHE A 193 2.68 -0.58 11.55
C PHE A 193 3.59 -1.82 11.65
N LYS A 194 3.36 -2.60 12.70
CA LYS A 194 3.90 -3.96 12.88
C LYS A 194 3.38 -4.91 11.80
N ASP A 195 3.94 -6.11 11.70
CA ASP A 195 3.47 -7.16 10.80
C ASP A 195 3.19 -6.61 9.38
N THR A 196 4.14 -5.86 8.85
CA THR A 196 4.04 -5.13 7.58
C THR A 196 5.34 -5.32 6.81
N MET A 197 5.23 -5.48 5.49
CA MET A 197 6.36 -5.53 4.57
C MET A 197 6.21 -4.39 3.55
N ILE A 198 7.32 -3.73 3.24
CA ILE A 198 7.44 -2.61 2.29
C ILE A 198 8.47 -3.04 1.24
N LEU A 199 8.04 -3.12 -0.01
CA LEU A 199 8.84 -3.52 -1.16
C LEU A 199 9.11 -2.29 -2.02
N ILE A 200 10.38 -1.95 -2.19
CA ILE A 200 10.84 -0.78 -2.93
C ILE A 200 11.61 -1.23 -4.17
N PRO A 201 11.14 -0.87 -5.38
CA PRO A 201 11.81 -1.24 -6.63
C PRO A 201 13.17 -0.55 -6.75
N ILE A 202 14.20 -1.32 -7.10
CA ILE A 202 15.51 -0.80 -7.50
C ILE A 202 15.74 -1.05 -9.00
N SER A 203 15.57 -2.30 -9.44
CA SER A 203 15.61 -2.69 -10.85
C SER A 203 14.71 -3.90 -11.10
N SER A 204 14.62 -4.37 -12.34
CA SER A 204 13.97 -5.64 -12.68
C SER A 204 14.61 -6.86 -11.97
N LYS A 205 15.85 -6.73 -11.49
CA LYS A 205 16.60 -7.75 -10.75
C LYS A 205 16.57 -7.56 -9.24
N PHE A 206 16.52 -6.32 -8.75
CA PHE A 206 16.68 -6.00 -7.32
C PHE A 206 15.49 -5.28 -6.71
N TYR A 207 15.13 -5.72 -5.51
CA TYR A 207 14.14 -5.07 -4.65
C TYR A 207 14.69 -4.89 -3.24
N VAL A 208 14.45 -3.73 -2.62
CA VAL A 208 14.68 -3.57 -1.18
C VAL A 208 13.40 -3.98 -0.46
N CYS A 209 13.53 -4.85 0.54
CA CYS A 209 12.44 -5.32 1.37
C CYS A 209 12.66 -4.86 2.81
N PHE A 210 11.82 -3.92 3.27
CA PHE A 210 11.72 -3.58 4.69
C PHE A 210 10.58 -4.37 5.32
N TYR A 211 10.75 -4.93 6.52
CA TYR A 211 9.70 -5.71 7.17
C TYR A 211 9.75 -5.69 8.69
N ASP A 212 8.60 -5.95 9.30
CA ASP A 212 8.42 -6.27 10.71
C ASP A 212 7.42 -7.43 10.83
N GLY A 213 7.61 -8.29 11.83
CA GLY A 213 6.72 -9.43 12.10
C GLY A 213 7.02 -10.68 11.27
N ASN A 214 5.98 -11.46 10.96
CA ASN A 214 6.12 -12.81 10.40
C ASN A 214 6.35 -12.80 8.87
N LYS A 215 7.57 -12.45 8.46
CA LYS A 215 8.01 -12.45 7.05
C LYS A 215 8.10 -13.85 6.42
N PRO A 216 8.16 -13.94 5.08
CA PRO A 216 8.45 -15.20 4.39
C PRO A 216 9.83 -15.75 4.77
N LYS A 217 9.97 -17.07 4.84
CA LYS A 217 11.20 -17.73 5.33
C LYS A 217 12.45 -17.44 4.48
N TYR A 218 12.28 -17.15 3.20
CA TYR A 218 13.38 -16.85 2.28
C TYR A 218 13.93 -15.43 2.44
N VAL A 219 13.17 -14.52 3.07
CA VAL A 219 13.63 -13.17 3.37
C VAL A 219 14.48 -13.23 4.64
N LYS A 220 15.77 -12.89 4.53
CA LYS A 220 16.75 -12.97 5.62
C LYS A 220 17.33 -11.58 5.93
N PRO A 221 17.41 -11.18 7.21
CA PRO A 221 17.83 -9.84 7.58
C PRO A 221 19.23 -9.51 7.06
N LYS A 222 19.39 -8.26 6.60
CA LYS A 222 20.65 -7.62 6.18
C LYS A 222 21.44 -8.40 5.12
N SER A 223 20.75 -9.14 4.26
CA SER A 223 21.39 -10.01 3.28
C SER A 223 20.72 -9.94 1.91
N TYR A 224 21.47 -10.42 0.91
CA TYR A 224 20.93 -10.74 -0.41
C TYR A 224 20.15 -12.07 -0.35
N CYS A 225 18.90 -12.03 -0.75
CA CYS A 225 17.97 -13.14 -0.78
C CYS A 225 17.69 -13.48 -2.24
N ILE A 226 18.47 -14.41 -2.79
CA ILE A 226 18.27 -14.92 -4.16
C ILE A 226 17.00 -15.77 -4.15
N LEU A 227 16.03 -15.34 -4.95
CA LEU A 227 14.71 -15.92 -5.00
C LEU A 227 14.61 -17.00 -6.08
N THR A 228 13.78 -18.00 -5.83
CA THR A 228 13.32 -18.91 -6.88
C THR A 228 12.19 -18.27 -7.68
N GLU A 229 11.88 -18.81 -8.86
CA GLU A 229 10.76 -18.33 -9.69
C GLU A 229 9.42 -18.26 -8.92
N GLU A 230 9.13 -19.26 -8.09
CA GLU A 230 7.93 -19.29 -7.25
C GLU A 230 7.91 -18.17 -6.21
N GLN A 231 9.06 -17.88 -5.59
CA GLN A 231 9.20 -16.81 -4.60
C GLN A 231 9.12 -15.43 -5.27
N THR A 232 9.75 -15.26 -6.43
CA THR A 232 9.63 -14.04 -7.24
C THR A 232 8.18 -13.82 -7.68
N HIS A 233 7.47 -14.88 -8.08
CA HIS A 233 6.05 -14.80 -8.42
C HIS A 233 5.21 -14.35 -7.21
N GLU A 234 5.43 -14.92 -6.02
CA GLU A 234 4.74 -14.52 -4.79
C GLU A 234 4.94 -13.03 -4.45
N ILE A 235 6.18 -12.54 -4.58
CA ILE A 235 6.52 -11.12 -4.40
C ILE A 235 5.86 -10.24 -5.46
N ASN A 236 5.88 -10.67 -6.73
CA ASN A 236 5.22 -9.93 -7.81
C ASN A 236 3.70 -9.86 -7.63
N VAL A 237 3.04 -10.90 -7.13
CA VAL A 237 1.61 -10.86 -6.79
C VAL A 237 1.37 -9.76 -5.74
N ALA A 238 2.20 -9.70 -4.70
CA ALA A 238 2.11 -8.64 -3.69
C ALA A 238 2.33 -7.24 -4.29
N ILE A 239 3.32 -7.06 -5.16
CA ILE A 239 3.61 -5.80 -5.85
C ILE A 239 2.44 -5.36 -6.74
N LEU A 240 1.95 -6.26 -7.59
CA LEU A 240 0.91 -5.94 -8.58
C LEU A 240 -0.44 -5.67 -7.91
N LYS A 241 -0.74 -6.36 -6.80
CA LYS A 241 -1.90 -6.03 -5.96
C LYS A 241 -1.86 -4.62 -5.40
N ASN A 242 -0.72 -3.93 -5.33
CA ASN A 242 -0.65 -2.54 -4.87
C ASN A 242 -1.07 -1.52 -5.96
N SER A 243 -1.14 -1.92 -7.23
CA SER A 243 -1.43 -1.00 -8.32
C SER A 243 -2.90 -0.61 -8.42
N TYR A 244 -3.20 0.65 -8.71
CA TYR A 244 -4.57 1.08 -9.03
C TYR A 244 -4.83 1.16 -10.53
N SER A 245 -3.83 1.58 -11.31
CA SER A 245 -4.00 1.81 -12.75
C SER A 245 -2.94 1.14 -13.61
N LYS A 246 -1.65 1.27 -13.26
CA LYS A 246 -0.55 0.85 -14.13
C LYS A 246 0.49 0.06 -13.36
N SER A 247 0.92 -1.04 -13.97
CA SER A 247 2.10 -1.79 -13.54
C SER A 247 3.00 -2.05 -14.73
N VAL A 248 4.31 -2.08 -14.49
CA VAL A 248 5.32 -2.28 -15.54
C VAL A 248 6.30 -3.37 -15.14
N CYS A 249 6.78 -4.15 -16.11
CA CYS A 249 7.88 -5.09 -15.91
C CYS A 249 8.71 -5.19 -17.19
N MET A 250 9.97 -5.62 -17.03
CA MET A 250 10.87 -5.85 -18.18
C MET A 250 10.40 -7.03 -19.04
N LYS A 251 9.90 -8.08 -18.39
CA LYS A 251 9.36 -9.28 -19.04
C LYS A 251 7.83 -9.28 -19.01
N GLU A 252 7.21 -9.92 -19.99
CA GLU A 252 5.76 -9.96 -20.14
C GLU A 252 5.08 -10.92 -19.15
N LEU A 253 5.73 -12.06 -18.89
CA LEU A 253 5.18 -13.20 -18.16
C LEU A 253 4.57 -12.83 -16.80
N PRO A 254 5.23 -12.04 -15.92
CA PRO A 254 4.67 -11.67 -14.63
C PRO A 254 3.33 -10.92 -14.73
N LEU A 255 3.17 -10.06 -15.75
CA LEU A 255 1.94 -9.29 -15.97
C LEU A 255 0.82 -10.18 -16.50
N GLU A 256 1.10 -11.07 -17.45
CA GLU A 256 0.12 -12.02 -17.96
C GLU A 256 -0.38 -12.99 -16.88
N GLN A 257 0.52 -13.49 -16.02
CA GLN A 257 0.13 -14.34 -14.89
C GLN A 257 -0.81 -13.65 -13.90
N ASN A 258 -0.73 -12.32 -13.79
CA ASN A 258 -1.51 -11.51 -12.86
C ASN A 258 -2.68 -10.75 -13.50
N LYS A 259 -2.90 -10.94 -14.81
CA LYS A 259 -3.97 -10.30 -15.58
C LYS A 259 -5.33 -10.91 -15.25
N ALA A 260 -6.33 -10.04 -15.05
CA ALA A 260 -7.76 -10.32 -14.99
C ALA A 260 -8.32 -11.41 -14.03
N LYS A 261 -7.52 -12.23 -13.36
CA LYS A 261 -8.02 -13.19 -12.36
C LYS A 261 -7.85 -12.62 -10.95
N GLU A 262 -8.95 -12.13 -10.38
CA GLU A 262 -9.14 -11.99 -8.92
C GLU A 262 -8.52 -10.79 -8.17
N GLN A 263 -8.14 -9.69 -8.83
CA GLN A 263 -7.50 -8.55 -8.12
C GLN A 263 -8.43 -7.63 -7.28
N GLY A 264 -9.67 -8.02 -7.00
CA GLY A 264 -10.54 -7.29 -6.06
C GLY A 264 -10.84 -5.82 -6.43
N ILE A 265 -11.11 -4.99 -5.41
CA ILE A 265 -11.49 -3.58 -5.55
C ILE A 265 -10.29 -2.77 -6.09
N ARG A 266 -10.52 -2.03 -7.17
CA ARG A 266 -9.50 -1.24 -7.89
C ARG A 266 -9.29 0.18 -7.37
N HIS A 267 -10.13 0.56 -6.43
CA HIS A 267 -10.18 1.90 -5.88
C HIS A 267 -9.76 1.85 -4.41
N PRO A 268 -9.26 2.95 -3.85
CA PRO A 268 -9.12 3.05 -2.42
C PRO A 268 -10.46 2.77 -1.73
N GLU A 269 -10.40 2.27 -0.50
CA GLU A 269 -11.58 2.10 0.34
C GLU A 269 -12.02 3.47 0.88
N HIS A 270 -13.32 3.64 1.10
CA HIS A 270 -13.91 4.85 1.65
C HIS A 270 -14.72 4.49 2.89
N SER A 271 -14.40 5.12 4.01
CA SER A 271 -15.04 4.82 5.28
C SER A 271 -15.72 6.05 5.85
N MET A 272 -16.93 5.86 6.36
CA MET A 272 -17.71 6.85 7.07
C MET A 272 -18.04 6.33 8.47
N VAL A 273 -17.63 7.07 9.50
CA VAL A 273 -17.90 6.78 10.90
C VAL A 273 -18.79 7.87 11.47
N VAL A 274 -19.90 7.47 12.08
CA VAL A 274 -20.81 8.37 12.80
C VAL A 274 -20.58 8.19 14.30
N PHE A 275 -20.17 9.27 14.97
CA PHE A 275 -19.92 9.27 16.40
C PHE A 275 -21.21 9.43 17.20
N GLN A 276 -21.16 9.09 18.50
CA GLN A 276 -22.29 9.31 19.40
C GLN A 276 -22.66 10.79 19.56
N SER A 277 -21.69 11.71 19.38
CA SER A 277 -21.94 13.15 19.35
C SER A 277 -22.82 13.60 18.17
N GLY A 278 -22.94 12.76 17.12
CA GLY A 278 -23.56 13.13 15.85
C GLY A 278 -22.54 13.55 14.79
N ASP A 279 -21.29 13.84 15.19
CA ASP A 279 -20.22 14.16 14.24
C ASP A 279 -19.90 12.97 13.34
N ILE A 280 -19.30 13.28 12.19
CA ILE A 280 -18.88 12.32 11.19
C ILE A 280 -17.38 12.47 10.94
N SER A 281 -16.71 11.34 10.72
CA SER A 281 -15.40 11.30 10.10
C SER A 281 -15.46 10.45 8.83
N ILE A 282 -14.91 10.99 7.75
CA ILE A 282 -14.82 10.38 6.44
C ILE A 282 -13.35 10.28 6.05
N ASN A 283 -12.91 9.08 5.69
CA ASN A 283 -11.53 8.81 5.34
C ASN A 283 -11.43 7.96 4.09
N THR A 284 -10.43 8.27 3.26
CA THR A 284 -9.97 7.39 2.19
C THR A 284 -8.84 6.53 2.74
N THR A 285 -8.97 5.22 2.58
CA THR A 285 -7.99 4.24 3.03
C THR A 285 -7.44 3.45 1.85
N LYS A 286 -6.17 3.04 1.96
CA LYS A 286 -5.58 2.11 1.02
C LYS A 286 -6.42 0.84 0.94
N LYS A 287 -6.55 0.26 -0.24
CA LYS A 287 -7.08 -1.11 -0.35
C LYS A 287 -6.28 -2.07 0.53
N GLU A 288 -6.94 -2.99 1.20
CA GLU A 288 -6.26 -4.00 2.01
C GLU A 288 -5.54 -5.01 1.12
N ILE A 289 -4.30 -5.33 1.52
CA ILE A 289 -3.45 -6.30 0.82
C ILE A 289 -2.72 -7.11 1.86
N GLU A 290 -3.11 -8.36 2.01
CA GLU A 290 -2.39 -9.34 2.81
C GLU A 290 -1.43 -10.14 1.93
N PHE A 291 -0.24 -10.42 2.48
CA PHE A 291 0.75 -11.25 1.80
C PHE A 291 0.31 -12.72 1.74
N TYR A 292 -0.16 -13.24 2.88
CA TYR A 292 -0.58 -14.64 2.98
C TYR A 292 -2.07 -14.80 2.65
N SER A 293 -2.39 -15.79 1.80
CA SER A 293 -3.78 -16.12 1.45
C SER A 293 -4.66 -16.48 2.66
N SER A 294 -4.08 -17.06 3.71
CA SER A 294 -4.79 -17.33 4.98
C SER A 294 -5.19 -16.06 5.72
N GLU A 295 -4.35 -15.02 5.63
CA GLU A 295 -4.62 -13.71 6.22
C GLU A 295 -5.66 -12.95 5.40
N GLU A 296 -5.55 -12.98 4.07
CA GLU A 296 -6.56 -12.40 3.17
C GLU A 296 -7.95 -13.01 3.43
N LYS A 297 -8.03 -14.34 3.56
CA LYS A 297 -9.29 -15.02 3.90
C LYS A 297 -9.82 -14.59 5.27
N PHE A 298 -8.96 -14.57 6.30
CA PHE A 298 -9.37 -14.19 7.65
C PHE A 298 -9.85 -12.74 7.71
N SER A 299 -9.17 -11.82 7.02
CA SER A 299 -9.52 -10.40 6.91
C SER A 299 -10.92 -10.21 6.34
N LYS A 300 -11.26 -10.91 5.25
CA LYS A 300 -12.59 -10.90 4.62
C LYS A 300 -13.68 -11.47 5.54
N ASP A 301 -13.38 -12.55 6.24
CA ASP A 301 -14.35 -13.27 7.08
C ASP A 301 -14.44 -12.74 8.53
N TYR A 302 -13.60 -11.77 8.92
CA TYR A 302 -13.41 -11.36 10.32
C TYR A 302 -14.71 -10.94 11.00
N LEU A 303 -15.45 -10.00 10.41
CA LEU A 303 -16.68 -9.46 11.02
C LEU A 303 -17.77 -10.53 11.13
N ALA A 304 -17.92 -11.38 10.09
CA ALA A 304 -18.87 -12.49 10.11
C ALA A 304 -18.50 -13.52 11.18
N SER A 305 -17.22 -13.87 11.28
CA SER A 305 -16.71 -14.82 12.28
C SER A 305 -16.88 -14.29 13.70
N PHE A 306 -16.64 -12.99 13.92
CA PHE A 306 -16.83 -12.38 15.24
C PHE A 306 -18.30 -12.30 15.65
N SER A 307 -19.19 -11.92 14.72
CA SER A 307 -20.64 -11.95 14.95
C SER A 307 -21.12 -13.36 15.26
N GLU A 308 -20.71 -14.36 14.47
CA GLU A 308 -21.07 -15.77 14.70
C GLU A 308 -20.63 -16.23 16.09
N TYR A 309 -19.41 -15.89 16.52
CA TYR A 309 -18.94 -16.18 17.87
C TYR A 309 -19.86 -15.60 18.94
N LYS A 310 -20.15 -14.29 18.86
CA LYS A 310 -21.02 -13.58 19.81
C LYS A 310 -22.43 -14.18 19.87
N ASP A 311 -23.00 -14.49 18.71
CA ASP A 311 -24.38 -14.95 18.62
C ASP A 311 -24.54 -16.42 19.00
N LYS A 312 -23.60 -17.29 18.60
CA LYS A 312 -23.80 -18.75 18.66
C LYS A 312 -22.89 -19.49 19.63
N TYR A 313 -21.75 -18.91 20.04
CA TYR A 313 -20.72 -19.63 20.79
C TYR A 313 -20.43 -19.03 22.17
N GLU A 314 -20.40 -17.70 22.31
CA GLU A 314 -20.07 -17.03 23.58
C GLU A 314 -21.03 -17.46 24.70
N GLY A 315 -20.49 -18.07 25.75
CA GLY A 315 -21.27 -18.63 26.88
C GLY A 315 -22.12 -19.86 26.56
N LYS A 316 -22.18 -20.32 25.30
CA LYS A 316 -23.11 -21.36 24.83
C LYS A 316 -22.44 -22.68 24.45
N VAL A 317 -21.18 -22.64 24.02
CA VAL A 317 -20.45 -23.83 23.52
C VAL A 317 -19.14 -24.02 24.27
N LYS A 318 -18.95 -25.19 24.89
CA LYS A 318 -17.69 -25.54 25.57
C LYS A 318 -16.70 -26.18 24.61
N ARG A 319 -15.41 -26.17 24.97
CA ARG A 319 -14.30 -26.66 24.12
C ARG A 319 -14.50 -28.08 23.57
N ASN A 320 -15.14 -28.96 24.33
CA ASN A 320 -15.32 -30.38 23.96
C ASN A 320 -16.67 -30.68 23.28
N ASP A 321 -17.58 -29.70 23.20
CA ASP A 321 -18.89 -29.86 22.57
C ASP A 321 -18.72 -29.91 21.04
N LEU A 322 -19.77 -30.35 20.34
CA LEU A 322 -19.80 -30.32 18.88
C LEU A 322 -19.86 -28.87 18.38
N CYS A 323 -19.14 -28.59 17.28
CA CYS A 323 -19.13 -27.27 16.68
C CYS A 323 -20.46 -26.99 15.97
N HIS A 324 -21.03 -25.80 16.22
CA HIS A 324 -22.31 -25.38 15.63
C HIS A 324 -22.24 -25.02 14.14
N CYS A 325 -21.06 -25.07 13.52
CA CYS A 325 -20.87 -24.81 12.09
C CYS A 325 -21.25 -26.01 11.20
N GLY A 326 -21.81 -27.10 11.76
CA GLY A 326 -22.22 -28.28 11.00
C GLY A 326 -21.10 -29.27 10.63
N SER A 327 -19.84 -29.02 11.04
CA SER A 327 -18.70 -29.87 10.67
C SER A 327 -18.66 -31.24 11.37
N ARG A 328 -19.54 -31.47 12.35
CA ARG A 328 -19.54 -32.64 13.26
C ARG A 328 -18.23 -32.84 14.05
N LYS A 329 -17.31 -31.87 14.01
CA LYS A 329 -16.06 -31.88 14.80
C LYS A 329 -16.31 -31.26 16.17
N LYS A 330 -15.51 -31.64 17.16
CA LYS A 330 -15.45 -30.91 18.45
C LYS A 330 -15.02 -29.46 18.20
N TYR A 331 -15.60 -28.51 18.94
CA TYR A 331 -15.36 -27.07 18.77
C TYR A 331 -13.86 -26.73 18.79
N LYS A 332 -13.09 -27.31 19.73
CA LYS A 332 -11.63 -27.13 19.82
C LYS A 332 -10.82 -27.57 18.59
N LYS A 333 -11.37 -28.45 17.75
CA LYS A 333 -10.76 -28.93 16.50
C LYS A 333 -11.40 -28.31 15.26
N CYS A 334 -12.22 -27.27 15.45
CA CYS A 334 -12.96 -26.59 14.39
C CYS A 334 -12.80 -25.07 14.55
N CYS A 335 -13.88 -24.32 14.80
CA CYS A 335 -13.87 -22.86 14.75
C CYS A 335 -13.17 -22.18 15.95
N LEU A 336 -12.84 -22.91 17.03
CA LEU A 336 -12.29 -22.30 18.25
C LEU A 336 -11.07 -21.41 17.97
N LYS A 337 -10.12 -21.88 17.14
CA LYS A 337 -8.91 -21.12 16.83
C LYS A 337 -9.22 -19.78 16.13
N ILE A 338 -10.22 -19.76 15.25
CA ILE A 338 -10.66 -18.55 14.54
C ILE A 338 -11.32 -17.60 15.53
N HIS A 339 -12.21 -18.11 16.40
CA HIS A 339 -12.90 -17.28 17.39
C HIS A 339 -11.92 -16.72 18.45
N GLU A 340 -11.01 -17.55 18.98
CA GLU A 340 -9.95 -17.10 19.91
C GLU A 340 -9.13 -15.95 19.30
N ARG A 341 -8.82 -16.04 17.99
CA ARG A 341 -8.15 -14.95 17.27
C ARG A 341 -9.01 -13.69 17.15
N CYS A 342 -10.30 -13.82 16.84
CA CYS A 342 -11.19 -12.66 16.74
C CYS A 342 -11.33 -11.94 18.08
N ILE A 343 -11.42 -12.71 19.17
CA ILE A 343 -11.51 -12.22 20.54
C ILE A 343 -10.22 -11.52 20.95
N ASP A 344 -9.05 -12.09 20.65
CA ASP A 344 -7.74 -11.46 20.92
C ASP A 344 -7.62 -10.09 20.24
N ILE A 345 -7.99 -10.00 18.96
CA ILE A 345 -8.03 -8.73 18.22
C ILE A 345 -8.98 -7.73 18.89
N PHE A 346 -10.21 -8.16 19.21
CA PHE A 346 -11.21 -7.29 19.85
C PHE A 346 -10.72 -6.76 21.20
N HIS A 347 -10.11 -7.60 22.03
CA HIS A 347 -9.57 -7.16 23.32
C HIS A 347 -8.40 -6.20 23.18
N LYS A 348 -7.48 -6.45 22.24
CA LYS A 348 -6.37 -5.54 21.95
C LYS A 348 -6.85 -4.18 21.48
N ASN A 349 -7.88 -4.13 20.63
CA ASN A 349 -8.46 -2.87 20.16
C ASN A 349 -9.19 -2.07 21.24
N ASN A 350 -9.83 -2.75 22.20
CA ASN A 350 -10.49 -2.07 23.33
C ASN A 350 -9.51 -1.66 24.44
N ASN A 351 -8.30 -2.20 24.45
CA ASN A 351 -7.29 -1.84 25.44
C ASN A 351 -6.51 -0.59 25.01
N GLN A 352 -7.13 0.58 25.21
CA GLN A 352 -6.59 1.89 24.80
C GLN A 352 -5.23 2.26 25.42
N GLN A 353 -4.77 1.54 26.45
CA GLN A 353 -3.49 1.83 27.13
C GLN A 353 -2.26 1.33 26.37
N LYS A 354 -2.43 0.48 25.34
CA LYS A 354 -1.29 -0.06 24.57
C LYS A 354 -1.56 0.02 23.07
N ASP A 355 -0.80 0.85 22.39
CA ASP A 355 -0.68 0.78 20.94
C ASP A 355 -0.02 -0.56 20.55
N TRP A 356 -0.83 -1.45 20.00
CA TRP A 356 -0.42 -2.79 19.61
C TRP A 356 -0.19 -2.91 18.11
N TYR A 357 -0.57 -1.91 17.31
CA TYR A 357 -0.47 -1.91 15.86
C TYR A 357 0.76 -1.17 15.36
N SER A 358 1.21 -0.09 16.01
CA SER A 358 2.41 0.63 15.59
C SER A 358 3.68 -0.08 16.05
N ILE A 359 4.74 0.06 15.26
CA ILE A 359 6.05 -0.55 15.53
C ILE A 359 6.71 0.06 16.77
N SER A 360 6.59 1.37 16.94
CA SER A 360 7.10 2.12 18.08
C SER A 360 6.33 3.43 18.24
N SER A 361 6.11 3.86 19.48
CA SER A 361 5.56 5.19 19.77
C SER A 361 6.55 6.34 19.48
N LYS A 362 7.82 6.02 19.18
CA LYS A 362 8.86 7.01 18.83
C LYS A 362 8.84 7.42 17.37
N TYR A 363 8.15 6.65 16.52
CA TYR A 363 8.13 6.85 15.07
C TYR A 363 6.72 7.22 14.64
N ILE A 364 6.61 8.03 13.59
CA ILE A 364 5.31 8.35 13.03
C ILE A 364 4.76 7.14 12.29
N VAL A 365 3.44 7.05 12.23
CA VAL A 365 2.75 6.21 11.27
C VAL A 365 2.32 7.08 10.11
N GLU A 366 2.45 6.56 8.90
CA GLU A 366 1.96 7.24 7.71
C GLU A 366 0.49 7.65 7.90
N GLU A 367 0.21 8.91 7.58
CA GLU A 367 -1.08 9.54 7.84
C GLU A 367 -2.18 8.95 6.94
N SER A 368 -3.39 8.94 7.51
CA SER A 368 -4.63 8.67 6.78
C SER A 368 -5.03 9.87 5.93
N ILE A 369 -5.74 9.62 4.83
CA ILE A 369 -6.32 10.68 4.01
C ILE A 369 -7.70 11.03 4.59
N GLU A 370 -7.72 11.99 5.52
CA GLU A 370 -8.98 12.53 6.06
C GLU A 370 -9.68 13.37 4.99
N VAL A 371 -10.88 12.95 4.59
CA VAL A 371 -11.71 13.65 3.60
C VAL A 371 -12.52 14.73 4.28
N PHE A 372 -13.14 14.39 5.41
CA PHE A 372 -13.99 15.30 6.17
C PHE A 372 -14.05 14.89 7.63
N ARG A 373 -14.11 15.87 8.54
CA ARG A 373 -14.44 15.66 9.94
C ARG A 373 -15.23 16.84 10.48
N GLY A 374 -16.41 16.58 11.03
CA GLY A 374 -17.27 17.63 11.54
C GLY A 374 -18.75 17.26 11.56
N PRO A 375 -19.63 18.25 11.71
CA PRO A 375 -21.08 18.02 11.74
C PRO A 375 -21.60 17.60 10.34
N PRO A 376 -22.66 16.78 10.27
CA PRO A 376 -23.17 16.26 8.99
C PRO A 376 -23.58 17.33 7.97
N GLU A 377 -24.06 18.49 8.44
CA GLU A 377 -24.52 19.60 7.61
C GLU A 377 -23.37 20.24 6.81
N GLU A 378 -22.14 20.08 7.29
CA GLU A 378 -20.93 20.66 6.71
C GLU A 378 -20.20 19.72 5.73
N ILE A 379 -20.67 18.47 5.55
CA ILE A 379 -20.11 17.59 4.51
C ILE A 379 -20.13 18.36 3.20
N ASN A 380 -18.97 18.62 2.59
CA ASN A 380 -18.88 19.45 1.38
C ASN A 380 -19.06 18.64 0.09
N ASN A 381 -19.00 17.30 0.20
CA ASN A 381 -19.09 16.37 -0.91
C ASN A 381 -20.52 15.84 -1.12
N SER A 382 -21.01 15.95 -2.35
CA SER A 382 -22.37 15.56 -2.72
C SER A 382 -22.66 14.06 -2.54
N ARG A 383 -21.72 13.19 -2.91
CA ARG A 383 -21.86 11.73 -2.79
C ARG A 383 -21.83 11.27 -1.34
N ASP A 384 -20.97 11.87 -0.53
CA ASP A 384 -20.89 11.55 0.89
C ASP A 384 -22.18 11.94 1.62
N ARG A 385 -22.80 13.08 1.28
CA ARG A 385 -24.12 13.43 1.80
C ARG A 385 -25.18 12.39 1.46
N GLU A 386 -25.20 11.90 0.22
CA GLU A 386 -26.14 10.86 -0.21
C GLU A 386 -25.95 9.55 0.58
N ILE A 387 -24.70 9.10 0.74
CA ILE A 387 -24.36 7.92 1.52
C ILE A 387 -24.80 8.09 2.98
N PHE A 388 -24.56 9.25 3.58
CA PHE A 388 -24.97 9.52 4.95
C PHE A 388 -26.49 9.42 5.14
N GLU A 389 -27.28 10.03 4.25
CA GLU A 389 -28.74 9.96 4.31
C GLU A 389 -29.28 8.53 4.12
N LEU A 390 -28.65 7.72 3.26
CA LEU A 390 -28.96 6.29 3.12
C LEU A 390 -28.68 5.51 4.41
N LEU A 391 -27.55 5.77 5.08
CA LEU A 391 -27.20 5.14 6.36
C LEU A 391 -28.19 5.51 7.47
N LYS A 392 -28.58 6.78 7.52
CA LYS A 392 -29.58 7.30 8.48
C LYS A 392 -30.93 6.59 8.30
N LYS A 393 -31.39 6.44 7.06
CA LYS A 393 -32.64 5.71 6.75
C LYS A 393 -32.58 4.25 7.20
N ARG A 394 -31.49 3.53 6.91
CA ARG A 394 -31.31 2.13 7.34
C ARG A 394 -31.25 1.95 8.85
N LYS A 395 -30.65 2.91 9.58
CA LYS A 395 -30.62 2.90 11.05
C LYS A 395 -32.02 3.06 11.63
N LEU A 396 -32.82 3.95 11.06
CA LEU A 396 -34.23 4.15 11.44
C LEU A 396 -35.10 2.91 11.14
N GLU A 397 -34.85 2.21 10.04
CA GLU A 397 -35.53 0.97 9.68
C GLU A 397 -35.19 -0.21 10.61
N ARG A 398 -33.95 -0.28 11.15
CA ARG A 398 -33.55 -1.32 12.13
C ARG A 398 -34.06 -1.09 13.55
N MET A 399 -34.54 0.13 13.85
CA MET A 399 -35.11 0.50 15.15
C MET A 399 -36.63 0.33 15.19
N ARG A 400 -37.27 0.12 14.03
CA ARG A 400 -38.67 -0.27 13.89
C ARG A 400 -38.77 -1.79 13.81
#